data_AF-A0A8B9SA63-F1
#
_entry.id   AF-A0A8B9SA63-F1
#
_cell.length_a   1.000
_cell.length_b   1.000
_cell.length_c   1.000
_cell.angle_alpha   90.00
_cell.angle_beta   90.00
_cell.angle_gamma   90.00
#
_symmetry.space_group_name_H-M   'P 1'
#
loop_
_entity.id
_entity.type
_entity.pdbx_description
1 polymer ?
#
loop_
_entity_poly.entity_id
_entity_poly.type
_entity_poly.pdbx_seq_one_letter_code
_entity_poly.pdbx_strand_id
1 'polypeptide(L)'
;MTSYRQELEKYRDIDEDKILQELSAEELAQLDLELLEMDPENVLLQHLEKQALEAGERDDLVPFTGEKRGKPFVPKNPTREIPREEQITLEPELEEALANATEAEMCDIAAILGMYTLMSNKQYYDAICSGTISNTEGINSVVKPDKYKPVPDEPPNPTNVEETLRQIQANDGTLEDVNLNNIKDIPISTLKAICEAMKTNTHVKKLSLVATRSNDPVASAVAEMLMENKTLQSLNIESNFITSTGMMSIIKAMYHNSTLSELKVDNQCQRLGDTVEMEMATMLEQCASVIRFGYHFTQQGPRARAASAITKNNELRRKQKKI
;
A
#
# COMPACT_ATOMS: atom_id res chain seq x y z
N MET A 1 -11.72 -38.14 26.99
CA MET A 1 -11.03 -36.85 27.18
C MET A 1 -10.32 -36.93 28.51
N THR A 2 -9.01 -36.93 28.39
CA THR A 2 -7.91 -37.14 29.35
C THR A 2 -8.12 -36.54 30.75
N SER A 3 -7.75 -37.34 31.78
CA SER A 3 -7.61 -37.04 33.22
C SER A 3 -7.19 -35.61 33.56
N TYR A 4 -6.38 -35.01 32.70
CA TYR A 4 -5.87 -33.64 32.81
C TYR A 4 -6.97 -32.56 32.88
N ARG A 5 -8.08 -32.72 32.15
CA ARG A 5 -9.18 -31.75 32.20
C ARG A 5 -9.96 -31.78 33.52
N GLN A 6 -10.01 -32.93 34.19
CA GLN A 6 -10.66 -33.05 35.51
C GLN A 6 -9.76 -32.49 36.62
N GLU A 7 -8.44 -32.63 36.50
CA GLU A 7 -7.50 -32.05 37.46
C GLU A 7 -7.43 -30.53 37.40
N LEU A 8 -7.72 -29.91 36.25
CA LEU A 8 -7.72 -28.45 36.10
C LEU A 8 -8.99 -27.77 36.66
N GLU A 9 -10.09 -28.51 36.84
CA GLU A 9 -11.32 -27.94 37.40
C GLU A 9 -11.14 -27.44 38.84
N LYS A 10 -10.22 -28.03 39.61
CA LYS A 10 -9.93 -27.61 41.00
C LYS A 10 -9.27 -26.23 41.10
N TYR A 11 -8.80 -25.68 39.98
CA TYR A 11 -8.19 -24.36 39.89
C TYR A 11 -9.10 -23.31 39.23
N ARG A 12 -10.32 -23.69 38.82
CA ARG A 12 -11.21 -22.84 38.01
C ARG A 12 -11.77 -21.62 38.74
N ASP A 13 -11.93 -21.74 40.06
CA ASP A 13 -12.55 -20.73 40.92
C ASP A 13 -11.54 -20.13 41.92
N ILE A 14 -10.25 -20.16 41.61
CA ILE A 14 -9.21 -19.57 42.45
C ILE A 14 -9.15 -18.06 42.21
N ASP A 15 -9.17 -17.30 43.31
CA ASP A 15 -9.00 -15.85 43.31
C ASP A 15 -7.50 -15.53 43.32
N GLU A 16 -6.94 -15.38 42.12
CA GLU A 16 -5.51 -15.13 41.90
C GLU A 16 -5.04 -13.82 42.58
N ASP A 17 -5.86 -12.77 42.53
CA ASP A 17 -5.55 -11.46 43.12
C ASP A 17 -5.43 -11.54 44.65
N LYS A 18 -6.29 -12.35 45.29
CA LYS A 18 -6.22 -12.58 46.73
C LYS A 18 -4.95 -13.33 47.13
N ILE A 19 -4.54 -14.33 46.36
CA ILE A 19 -3.31 -15.10 46.62
C ILE A 19 -2.08 -14.21 46.45
N LEU A 20 -2.04 -13.38 45.41
CA LEU A 20 -0.95 -12.44 45.16
C LEU A 20 -0.79 -11.39 46.27
N GLN A 21 -1.90 -10.98 46.90
CA GLN A 21 -1.87 -10.06 48.04
C GLN A 21 -1.41 -10.70 49.36
N GLU A 22 -1.51 -12.01 49.50
CA GLU A 22 -1.07 -12.76 50.69
C GLU A 22 0.42 -13.15 50.65
N LEU A 23 1.07 -13.03 49.48
CA LEU A 23 2.49 -13.35 49.28
C LEU A 23 3.41 -12.22 49.75
N SER A 24 4.57 -12.60 50.30
CA SER A 24 5.62 -11.64 50.65
C SER A 24 6.38 -11.15 49.40
N ALA A 25 7.07 -10.02 49.53
CA ALA A 25 7.84 -9.43 48.41
C ALA A 25 8.96 -10.36 47.89
N GLU A 26 9.53 -11.20 48.76
CA GLU A 26 10.56 -12.19 48.36
C GLU A 26 9.93 -13.35 47.56
N GLU A 27 8.74 -13.80 47.97
CA GLU A 27 8.02 -14.87 47.27
C GLU A 27 7.46 -14.40 45.92
N LEU A 28 7.01 -13.15 45.82
CA LEU A 28 6.60 -12.54 44.54
C LEU A 28 7.79 -12.45 43.57
N ALA A 29 8.97 -12.05 44.04
CA ALA A 29 10.17 -12.00 43.20
C ALA A 29 10.61 -13.40 42.71
N GLN A 30 10.42 -14.43 43.54
CA GLN A 30 10.71 -15.81 43.17
C GLN A 30 9.69 -16.35 42.15
N LEU A 31 8.41 -16.00 42.30
CA LEU A 31 7.35 -16.35 41.36
C LEU A 31 7.57 -15.69 39.98
N ASP A 32 7.97 -14.43 39.96
CA ASP A 32 8.32 -13.72 38.71
C ASP A 32 9.49 -14.40 37.99
N LEU A 33 10.49 -14.89 38.75
CA LEU A 33 11.64 -15.60 38.19
C LEU A 33 11.25 -16.94 37.58
N GLU A 34 10.40 -17.72 38.26
CA GLU A 34 9.90 -19.00 37.76
C GLU A 34 8.98 -18.81 36.54
N LEU A 35 8.13 -17.78 36.52
CA LEU A 35 7.29 -17.46 35.37
C LEU A 35 8.13 -17.07 34.13
N LEU A 36 9.24 -16.36 34.33
CA LEU A 36 10.19 -16.02 33.28
C LEU A 36 10.92 -17.23 32.69
N GLU A 37 11.18 -18.26 33.51
CA GLU A 37 11.78 -19.52 33.07
C GLU A 37 10.76 -20.46 32.39
N MET A 38 9.49 -20.37 32.78
CA MET A 38 8.39 -21.15 32.22
C MET A 38 7.81 -20.58 30.92
N ASP A 39 8.20 -19.36 30.52
CA ASP A 39 7.75 -18.73 29.27
C ASP A 39 8.32 -19.46 28.04
N PRO A 40 7.48 -20.16 27.24
CA PRO A 40 7.94 -20.92 26.09
C PRO A 40 8.58 -20.05 25.01
N GLU A 41 8.29 -18.75 24.94
CA GLU A 41 8.94 -17.82 24.01
C GLU A 41 10.41 -17.62 24.36
N ASN A 42 10.75 -17.59 25.66
CA ASN A 42 12.10 -17.37 26.16
C ASN A 42 13.01 -18.59 25.91
N VAL A 43 12.47 -19.79 26.14
CA VAL A 43 13.16 -21.06 25.83
C VAL A 43 13.39 -21.23 24.32
N LEU A 44 12.41 -20.84 23.50
CA LEU A 44 12.54 -20.86 22.05
C LEU A 44 13.59 -19.85 21.56
N LEU A 45 13.62 -18.64 22.15
CA LEU A 45 14.60 -17.61 21.84
C LEU A 45 16.03 -18.10 22.10
N GLN A 46 16.28 -18.68 23.27
CA GLN A 46 17.59 -19.26 23.61
C GLN A 46 17.98 -20.41 22.67
N HIS A 47 17.01 -21.24 22.27
CA HIS A 47 17.24 -22.32 21.30
C HIS A 47 17.60 -21.77 19.92
N LEU A 48 16.92 -20.72 19.46
CA LEU A 48 17.16 -20.09 18.17
C LEU A 48 18.49 -19.34 18.15
N GLU A 49 18.87 -18.65 19.24
CA GLU A 49 20.19 -18.03 19.37
C GLU A 49 21.31 -19.07 19.31
N LYS A 50 21.15 -20.18 20.03
CA LYS A 50 22.10 -21.28 20.00
C LYS A 50 22.21 -21.89 18.60
N GLN A 51 21.09 -22.13 17.92
CA GLN A 51 21.08 -22.59 16.53
C GLN A 51 21.75 -21.59 15.58
N ALA A 52 21.55 -20.29 15.78
CA ALA A 52 22.15 -19.25 14.96
C ALA A 52 23.68 -19.15 15.16
N LEU A 53 24.16 -19.34 16.39
CA LEU A 53 25.59 -19.39 16.71
C LEU A 53 26.27 -20.68 16.22
N GLU A 54 25.56 -21.81 16.23
CA GLU A 54 26.06 -23.11 15.75
C GLU A 54 25.96 -23.28 14.23
N ALA A 55 25.05 -22.54 13.58
CA ALA A 55 24.94 -22.50 12.13
C ALA A 55 26.11 -21.70 11.55
N GLY A 56 27.16 -22.41 11.10
CA GLY A 56 28.26 -21.80 10.36
C GLY A 56 27.75 -21.01 9.16
N GLU A 57 28.40 -19.87 8.88
CA GLU A 57 28.11 -19.06 7.70
C GLU A 57 28.15 -19.95 6.47
N ARG A 58 27.09 -19.88 5.66
CA ARG A 58 27.01 -20.62 4.41
C ARG A 58 28.12 -20.10 3.51
N ASP A 59 29.01 -20.97 3.06
CA ASP A 59 30.02 -20.60 2.07
C ASP A 59 29.33 -19.94 0.88
N ASP A 60 29.78 -18.74 0.53
CA ASP A 60 29.26 -17.98 -0.60
C ASP A 60 29.14 -18.87 -1.84
N LEU A 61 28.05 -18.70 -2.59
CA LEU A 61 27.82 -19.42 -3.83
C LEU A 61 29.07 -19.33 -4.72
N VAL A 62 29.74 -20.47 -4.87
CA VAL A 62 30.85 -20.62 -5.81
C VAL A 62 30.43 -20.04 -7.16
N PRO A 63 31.27 -19.20 -7.80
CA PRO A 63 31.00 -18.71 -9.14
C PRO A 63 30.70 -19.88 -10.06
N PHE A 64 29.63 -19.77 -10.85
CA PHE A 64 29.19 -20.80 -11.79
C PHE A 64 30.38 -21.28 -12.65
N THR A 65 30.80 -22.53 -12.44
CA THR A 65 32.01 -23.09 -13.07
C THR A 65 31.82 -23.45 -14.54
N GLY A 66 30.60 -23.33 -15.09
CA GLY A 66 30.30 -23.65 -16.49
C GLY A 66 30.34 -25.13 -16.85
N GLU A 67 30.69 -26.02 -15.91
CA GLU A 67 30.77 -27.45 -16.16
C GLU A 67 29.37 -28.06 -16.29
N LYS A 68 28.97 -28.37 -17.52
CA LYS A 68 27.74 -29.13 -17.80
C LYS A 68 27.91 -30.57 -17.28
N ARG A 69 27.35 -30.86 -16.10
CA ARG A 69 27.29 -32.24 -15.59
C ARG A 69 26.28 -33.05 -16.40
N GLY A 70 26.73 -34.16 -16.95
CA GLY A 70 25.92 -35.08 -17.76
C GLY A 70 26.54 -35.32 -19.14
N LYS A 71 26.22 -36.46 -19.76
CA LYS A 71 26.61 -36.69 -21.16
C LYS A 71 25.86 -35.68 -22.03
N PRO A 72 26.51 -35.00 -22.98
CA PRO A 72 25.81 -34.16 -23.93
C PRO A 72 24.71 -34.98 -24.60
N PHE A 73 23.48 -34.46 -24.56
CA PHE A 73 22.34 -35.12 -25.18
C PHE A 73 22.64 -35.27 -26.67
N VAL A 74 22.73 -36.51 -27.15
CA VAL A 74 22.81 -36.84 -28.57
C VAL A 74 21.39 -37.15 -29.03
N PRO A 75 20.77 -36.32 -29.88
CA PRO A 75 19.46 -36.62 -30.43
C PRO A 75 19.52 -37.95 -31.17
N LYS A 76 18.62 -38.88 -30.86
CA LYS A 76 18.57 -40.20 -31.54
C LYS A 76 18.24 -40.07 -33.03
N ASN A 77 17.54 -39.01 -33.42
CA ASN A 77 17.29 -38.61 -34.80
C ASN A 77 17.64 -37.12 -34.93
N PRO A 78 18.68 -36.73 -35.67
CA PRO A 78 19.08 -35.33 -35.79
C PRO A 78 18.06 -34.47 -36.55
N THR A 79 17.20 -35.10 -37.35
CA THR A 79 16.18 -34.43 -38.14
C THR A 79 14.93 -35.31 -38.15
N ARG A 80 13.88 -34.89 -37.44
CA ARG A 80 12.54 -35.40 -37.74
C ARG A 80 12.17 -34.77 -39.07
N GLU A 81 12.25 -35.54 -40.16
CA GLU A 81 11.65 -35.12 -41.41
C GLU A 81 10.15 -35.02 -41.19
N ILE A 82 9.60 -33.82 -41.37
CA ILE A 82 8.17 -33.58 -41.27
C ILE A 82 7.53 -34.40 -42.40
N PRO A 83 6.61 -35.35 -42.10
CA PRO A 83 5.90 -36.10 -43.14
C PRO A 83 5.33 -35.15 -44.18
N ARG A 84 5.34 -35.52 -45.47
CA ARG A 84 4.86 -34.64 -46.57
C ARG A 84 3.44 -34.11 -46.33
N GLU A 85 2.63 -34.83 -45.58
CA GLU A 85 1.26 -34.48 -45.21
C GLU A 85 1.18 -33.35 -44.16
N GLU A 86 2.23 -33.16 -43.36
CA GLU A 86 2.37 -32.09 -42.35
C GLU A 86 3.16 -30.88 -42.89
N GLN A 87 3.69 -30.96 -44.12
CA GLN A 87 4.43 -29.86 -44.75
C GLN A 87 3.45 -28.80 -45.25
N ILE A 88 3.52 -27.61 -44.66
CA ILE A 88 2.78 -26.44 -45.13
C ILE A 88 3.58 -25.87 -46.31
N THR A 89 3.07 -26.02 -47.52
CA THR A 89 3.60 -25.33 -48.71
C THR A 89 3.05 -23.92 -48.74
N LEU A 90 3.92 -22.91 -48.66
CA LEU A 90 3.50 -21.51 -48.78
C LEU A 90 3.62 -21.07 -50.24
N GLU A 91 3.01 -19.94 -50.57
CA GLU A 91 3.23 -19.33 -51.88
C GLU A 91 4.70 -18.92 -52.02
N PRO A 92 5.31 -19.01 -53.23
CA PRO A 92 6.74 -18.76 -53.42
C PRO A 92 7.20 -17.40 -52.88
N GLU A 93 6.35 -16.38 -53.02
CA GLU A 93 6.60 -15.02 -52.53
C GLU A 93 6.63 -14.95 -50.99
N LEU A 94 5.79 -15.75 -50.31
CA LEU A 94 5.76 -15.83 -48.84
C LEU A 94 6.92 -16.67 -48.29
N GLU A 95 7.32 -17.73 -48.98
CA GLU A 95 8.53 -18.50 -48.61
C GLU A 95 9.78 -17.64 -48.72
N GLU A 96 9.92 -16.86 -49.79
CA GLU A 96 11.03 -15.93 -49.97
C GLU A 96 11.02 -14.80 -48.94
N ALA A 97 9.84 -14.23 -48.64
CA ALA A 97 9.70 -13.21 -47.61
C ALA A 97 10.06 -13.74 -46.22
N LEU A 98 9.62 -14.94 -45.86
CA LEU A 98 9.93 -15.55 -44.57
C LEU A 98 11.41 -15.96 -44.46
N ALA A 99 12.02 -16.44 -45.55
CA ALA A 99 13.43 -16.80 -45.58
C ALA A 99 14.37 -15.59 -45.43
N ASN A 100 13.93 -14.41 -45.87
CA ASN A 100 14.70 -13.17 -45.78
C ASN A 100 14.34 -12.31 -44.55
N ALA A 101 13.29 -12.67 -43.81
CA ALA A 101 12.85 -11.93 -42.63
C ALA A 101 13.88 -11.98 -41.49
N THR A 102 14.07 -10.84 -40.83
CA THR A 102 14.89 -10.76 -39.62
C THR A 102 14.18 -11.41 -38.43
N GLU A 103 14.94 -11.83 -37.42
CA GLU A 103 14.37 -12.39 -36.18
C GLU A 103 13.40 -11.43 -35.48
N ALA A 104 13.64 -10.12 -35.59
CA ALA A 104 12.73 -9.10 -35.06
C ALA A 104 11.38 -9.08 -35.81
N GLU A 105 11.42 -9.11 -37.14
CA GLU A 105 10.19 -9.16 -37.97
C GLU A 105 9.42 -10.47 -37.75
N MET A 106 10.12 -11.59 -37.57
CA MET A 106 9.49 -12.87 -37.21
C MET A 106 8.78 -12.80 -35.84
N CYS A 107 9.38 -12.13 -34.86
CA CYS A 107 8.76 -11.90 -33.56
C CYS A 107 7.53 -10.98 -33.66
N ASP A 108 7.57 -9.94 -34.49
CA ASP A 108 6.42 -9.06 -34.73
C ASP A 108 5.27 -9.81 -35.40
N ILE A 109 5.57 -10.64 -36.41
CA ILE A 109 4.60 -11.51 -37.07
C ILE A 109 3.99 -12.50 -36.06
N ALA A 110 4.81 -13.12 -35.21
CA ALA A 110 4.34 -14.03 -34.17
C ALA A 110 3.40 -13.33 -33.16
N ALA A 111 3.70 -12.08 -32.79
CA ALA A 111 2.82 -11.29 -31.92
C ALA A 111 1.48 -10.97 -32.60
N ILE A 112 1.49 -10.55 -33.87
CA ILE A 112 0.27 -10.27 -34.65
C ILE A 112 -0.59 -11.52 -34.80
N LEU A 113 0.03 -12.67 -35.04
CA LEU A 113 -0.65 -13.96 -35.18
C LEU A 113 -1.06 -14.59 -33.84
N GLY A 114 -0.71 -13.97 -32.70
CA GLY A 114 -1.04 -14.46 -31.36
C GLY A 114 -0.25 -15.71 -30.95
N MET A 115 0.93 -15.95 -31.54
CA MET A 115 1.80 -17.08 -31.24
C MET A 115 2.65 -16.86 -29.98
N TYR A 116 1.99 -16.73 -28.82
CA TYR A 116 2.63 -16.45 -27.53
C TYR A 116 3.61 -17.55 -27.06
N THR A 117 3.52 -18.78 -27.58
CA THR A 117 4.42 -19.89 -27.23
C THR A 117 5.80 -19.79 -27.86
N LEU A 118 5.97 -18.94 -28.88
CA LEU A 118 7.24 -18.73 -29.59
C LEU A 118 8.00 -17.49 -29.11
N MET A 119 7.47 -16.78 -28.10
CA MET A 119 8.03 -15.52 -27.61
C MET A 119 8.15 -15.56 -26.09
N SER A 120 9.15 -14.85 -25.55
CA SER A 120 9.14 -14.54 -24.12
C SER A 120 7.99 -13.59 -23.79
N ASN A 121 7.47 -13.65 -22.56
CA ASN A 121 6.43 -12.73 -22.08
C ASN A 121 6.82 -11.26 -22.36
N LYS A 122 8.10 -10.91 -22.16
CA LYS A 122 8.60 -9.56 -22.39
C LYS A 122 8.56 -9.15 -23.87
N GLN A 123 9.00 -10.02 -24.78
CA GLN A 123 8.91 -9.74 -26.23
C GLN A 123 7.47 -9.57 -26.69
N TYR A 124 6.56 -10.38 -26.16
CA TYR A 124 5.13 -10.29 -26.45
C TYR A 124 4.53 -8.96 -25.98
N TYR A 125 4.77 -8.56 -24.72
CA TYR A 125 4.27 -7.28 -24.18
C TYR A 125 4.90 -6.06 -24.86
N ASP A 126 6.19 -6.09 -25.18
CA ASP A 126 6.84 -5.00 -25.92
C ASP A 126 6.21 -4.84 -27.32
N ALA A 127 6.01 -5.95 -28.05
CA ALA A 127 5.41 -5.91 -29.39
C ALA A 127 4.00 -5.28 -29.38
N ILE A 128 3.14 -5.64 -28.42
CA ILE A 128 1.75 -5.16 -28.37
C ILE A 128 1.57 -3.79 -27.70
N CYS A 129 2.44 -3.41 -26.75
CA CYS A 129 2.26 -2.18 -25.96
C CYS A 129 3.18 -1.03 -26.41
N SER A 130 4.44 -1.31 -26.77
CA SER A 130 5.42 -0.27 -27.10
C SER A 130 5.68 -0.17 -28.60
N GLY A 131 5.33 -1.19 -29.38
CA GLY A 131 5.58 -1.26 -30.83
C GLY A 131 7.07 -1.41 -31.16
N THR A 132 7.92 -1.71 -30.18
CA THR A 132 9.36 -1.94 -30.38
C THR A 132 9.84 -3.00 -29.40
N ILE A 133 10.19 -4.17 -29.91
CA ILE A 133 10.69 -5.28 -29.11
C ILE A 133 12.07 -4.91 -28.55
N SER A 134 12.19 -4.77 -27.22
CA SER A 134 13.47 -4.40 -26.58
C SER A 134 14.51 -5.52 -26.62
N ASN A 135 14.07 -6.75 -26.92
CA ASN A 135 14.89 -7.94 -27.02
C ASN A 135 14.82 -8.58 -28.41
N THR A 136 15.76 -8.22 -29.27
CA THR A 136 15.85 -8.66 -30.67
C THR A 136 16.64 -9.95 -30.87
N GLU A 137 17.04 -10.65 -29.81
CA GLU A 137 17.82 -11.91 -29.87
C GLU A 137 16.95 -13.14 -30.28
N GLY A 138 15.80 -12.91 -30.90
CA GLY A 138 14.93 -13.94 -31.49
C GLY A 138 14.25 -14.90 -30.50
N ILE A 139 13.74 -16.01 -31.04
CA ILE A 139 12.99 -17.08 -30.33
C ILE A 139 13.89 -17.81 -29.31
N ASN A 140 15.21 -17.81 -29.52
CA ASN A 140 16.18 -18.44 -28.63
C ASN A 140 16.69 -17.51 -27.52
N SER A 141 16.12 -16.32 -27.38
CA SER A 141 16.59 -15.36 -26.40
C SER A 141 16.36 -15.83 -24.96
N VAL A 142 17.38 -15.63 -24.12
CA VAL A 142 17.29 -15.87 -22.68
C VAL A 142 16.57 -14.70 -22.01
N VAL A 143 15.58 -14.99 -21.18
CA VAL A 143 14.86 -13.96 -20.39
C VAL A 143 15.85 -13.20 -19.51
N LYS A 144 16.02 -11.91 -19.78
CA LYS A 144 16.86 -11.00 -18.97
C LYS A 144 15.99 -10.20 -17.99
N PRO A 145 16.46 -9.92 -16.76
CA PRO A 145 15.75 -9.03 -15.85
C PRO A 145 15.66 -7.62 -16.45
N ASP A 146 14.60 -6.90 -16.11
CA ASP A 146 14.45 -5.50 -16.52
C ASP A 146 15.55 -4.64 -15.92
N LYS A 147 16.17 -3.80 -16.75
CA LYS A 147 17.09 -2.78 -16.26
C LYS A 147 16.27 -1.77 -15.46
N TYR A 148 16.63 -1.58 -14.19
CA TYR A 148 16.05 -0.51 -13.38
C TYR A 148 16.20 0.81 -14.12
N LYS A 149 15.07 1.47 -14.40
CA LYS A 149 15.04 2.81 -14.95
C LYS A 149 15.06 3.77 -13.76
N PRO A 150 16.19 4.43 -13.44
CA PRO A 150 16.21 5.40 -12.36
C PRO A 150 15.23 6.51 -12.72
N VAL A 151 14.22 6.70 -11.87
CA VAL A 151 13.31 7.82 -11.97
C VAL A 151 14.01 9.00 -11.31
N PRO A 152 14.25 10.11 -12.01
CA PRO A 152 14.81 11.32 -11.39
C PRO A 152 13.90 11.78 -10.25
N ASP A 153 14.49 12.24 -9.15
CA ASP A 153 13.72 12.85 -8.07
C ASP A 153 12.97 14.09 -8.59
N GLU A 154 11.68 14.19 -8.25
CA GLU A 154 10.90 15.38 -8.53
C GLU A 154 11.47 16.59 -7.75
N PRO A 155 11.42 17.81 -8.33
CA PRO A 155 11.88 18.99 -7.61
C PRO A 155 11.04 19.21 -6.34
N PRO A 156 11.63 19.78 -5.27
CA PRO A 156 10.90 20.12 -4.06
C PRO A 156 9.71 21.05 -4.35
N ASN A 157 8.64 20.91 -3.57
CA ASN A 157 7.48 21.79 -3.67
C ASN A 157 7.89 23.26 -3.44
N PRO A 158 7.64 24.18 -4.39
CA PRO A 158 8.10 25.56 -4.32
C PRO A 158 7.25 26.47 -3.40
N THR A 159 6.17 25.95 -2.82
CA THR A 159 5.20 26.73 -2.04
C THR A 159 5.85 27.31 -0.78
N ASN A 160 5.75 28.63 -0.61
CA ASN A 160 6.20 29.33 0.60
C ASN A 160 5.14 29.22 1.71
N VAL A 161 5.47 28.56 2.82
CA VAL A 161 4.51 28.24 3.88
C VAL A 161 4.07 29.50 4.63
N GLU A 162 5.00 30.39 4.96
CA GLU A 162 4.72 31.62 5.72
C GLU A 162 3.84 32.59 4.94
N GLU A 163 4.10 32.76 3.64
CA GLU A 163 3.29 33.61 2.78
C GLU A 163 1.90 33.01 2.56
N THR A 164 1.83 31.68 2.37
CA THR A 164 0.54 30.98 2.26
C THR A 164 -0.29 31.15 3.53
N LEU A 165 0.33 31.03 4.72
CA LEU A 165 -0.35 31.27 5.99
C LEU A 165 -0.89 32.70 6.07
N ARG A 166 -0.10 33.71 5.65
CA ARG A 166 -0.55 35.11 5.61
C ARG A 166 -1.73 35.31 4.67
N GLN A 167 -1.71 34.69 3.49
CA GLN A 167 -2.83 34.76 2.53
C GLN A 167 -4.10 34.11 3.08
N ILE A 168 -3.98 32.96 3.76
CA ILE A 168 -5.12 32.30 4.42
C ILE A 168 -5.69 33.21 5.52
N GLN A 169 -4.83 33.80 6.35
CA GLN A 169 -5.21 34.73 7.42
C GLN A 169 -5.85 36.02 6.88
N ALA A 170 -5.37 36.52 5.75
CA ALA A 170 -5.94 37.68 5.06
C ALA A 170 -7.25 37.34 4.31
N ASN A 171 -7.67 36.07 4.30
CA ASN A 171 -8.80 35.57 3.52
C ASN A 171 -8.71 35.99 2.04
N ASP A 172 -7.54 35.79 1.44
CA ASP A 172 -7.29 36.16 0.06
C ASP A 172 -8.21 35.39 -0.91
N GLY A 173 -9.00 36.15 -1.69
CA GLY A 173 -9.94 35.60 -2.66
C GLY A 173 -9.28 34.89 -3.85
N THR A 174 -7.98 35.10 -4.07
CA THR A 174 -7.23 34.43 -5.14
C THR A 174 -6.72 33.05 -4.74
N LEU A 175 -6.64 32.76 -3.44
CA LEU A 175 -6.12 31.50 -2.91
C LEU A 175 -7.25 30.47 -2.75
N GLU A 176 -7.44 29.63 -3.77
CA GLU A 176 -8.44 28.55 -3.72
C GLU A 176 -7.83 27.17 -3.39
N ASP A 177 -6.58 26.93 -3.76
CA ASP A 177 -5.92 25.63 -3.66
C ASP A 177 -4.60 25.78 -2.87
N VAL A 178 -4.52 25.13 -1.70
CA VAL A 178 -3.34 25.14 -0.82
C VAL A 178 -2.67 23.78 -0.86
N ASN A 179 -1.44 23.72 -1.38
CA ASN A 179 -0.66 22.49 -1.52
C ASN A 179 0.68 22.59 -0.77
N LEU A 180 0.76 21.95 0.39
CA LEU A 180 1.98 21.87 1.19
C LEU A 180 2.63 20.47 1.14
N ASN A 181 2.31 19.68 0.11
CA ASN A 181 2.78 18.31 -0.01
C ASN A 181 4.30 18.25 -0.07
N ASN A 182 4.87 17.26 0.62
CA ASN A 182 6.31 16.93 0.61
C ASN A 182 7.23 18.08 1.07
N ILE A 183 6.69 19.14 1.68
CA ILE A 183 7.51 20.18 2.31
C ILE A 183 7.97 19.64 3.65
N LYS A 184 9.28 19.45 3.76
CA LYS A 184 9.92 18.96 4.98
C LYS A 184 10.00 20.07 6.03
N ASP A 185 9.98 19.66 7.29
CA ASP A 185 10.29 20.51 8.45
C ASP A 185 9.35 21.71 8.68
N ILE A 186 8.08 21.61 8.27
CA ILE A 186 7.06 22.57 8.69
C ILE A 186 6.84 22.40 10.21
N PRO A 187 6.97 23.46 11.03
CA PRO A 187 6.66 23.39 12.44
C PRO A 187 5.20 23.01 12.70
N ILE A 188 4.96 22.14 13.68
CA ILE A 188 3.59 21.75 14.07
C ILE A 188 2.75 22.97 14.47
N SER A 189 3.37 23.99 15.08
CA SER A 189 2.71 25.26 15.38
C SER A 189 2.20 25.98 14.14
N THR A 190 2.96 25.95 13.04
CA THR A 190 2.57 26.55 11.76
C THR A 190 1.40 25.78 11.13
N LEU A 191 1.45 24.44 11.13
CA LEU A 191 0.33 23.61 10.64
C LEU A 191 -0.96 23.86 11.44
N LYS A 192 -0.85 23.96 12.77
CA LYS A 192 -1.98 24.34 13.63
C LYS A 192 -2.48 25.75 13.32
N ALA A 193 -1.59 26.72 13.10
CA ALA A 193 -1.97 28.09 12.74
C ALA A 193 -2.70 28.16 11.39
N ILE A 194 -2.30 27.32 10.42
CA ILE A 194 -3.03 27.16 9.15
C ILE A 194 -4.44 26.63 9.41
N CYS A 195 -4.59 25.56 10.21
CA CYS A 195 -5.91 25.01 10.54
C CYS A 195 -6.79 26.03 11.28
N GLU A 196 -6.20 26.82 12.19
CA GLU A 196 -6.89 27.89 12.91
C GLU A 196 -7.37 28.99 11.96
N ALA A 197 -6.49 29.50 11.08
CA ALA A 197 -6.85 30.51 10.10
C ALA A 197 -7.91 30.03 9.10
N MET A 198 -7.89 28.72 8.80
CA MET A 198 -8.88 28.09 7.94
C MET A 198 -10.28 28.06 8.55
N LYS A 199 -10.47 28.13 9.88
CA LYS A 199 -11.81 28.15 10.51
C LYS A 199 -12.72 29.24 9.91
N THR A 200 -12.18 30.43 9.68
CA THR A 200 -12.91 31.58 9.14
C THR A 200 -12.70 31.83 7.64
N ASN A 201 -11.89 31.01 6.96
CA ASN A 201 -11.57 31.24 5.54
C ASN A 201 -12.74 30.86 4.60
N THR A 202 -13.04 31.76 3.67
CA THR A 202 -14.19 31.64 2.75
C THR A 202 -13.81 31.33 1.30
N HIS A 203 -12.52 31.14 0.99
CA HIS A 203 -12.04 31.02 -0.39
C HIS A 203 -11.32 29.70 -0.69
N VAL A 204 -10.55 29.17 0.27
CA VAL A 204 -9.79 27.93 0.09
C VAL A 204 -10.75 26.74 -0.01
N LYS A 205 -10.71 26.06 -1.14
CA LYS A 205 -11.52 24.88 -1.47
C LYS A 205 -10.75 23.57 -1.31
N LYS A 206 -9.42 23.60 -1.47
CA LYS A 206 -8.57 22.41 -1.31
C LYS A 206 -7.39 22.68 -0.40
N LEU A 207 -7.18 21.80 0.56
CA LEU A 207 -6.04 21.81 1.48
C LEU A 207 -5.35 20.46 1.44
N SER A 208 -4.06 20.45 1.12
CA SER A 208 -3.25 19.23 1.03
C SER A 208 -1.99 19.37 1.88
N LEU A 209 -1.83 18.45 2.84
CA LEU A 209 -0.73 18.39 3.83
C LEU A 209 -0.02 17.03 3.77
N VAL A 210 0.11 16.45 2.58
CA VAL A 210 0.67 15.10 2.40
C VAL A 210 2.15 15.08 2.76
N ALA A 211 2.56 14.08 3.54
CA ALA A 211 3.97 13.89 3.92
C ALA A 211 4.61 15.13 4.59
N THR A 212 3.85 15.81 5.45
CA THR A 212 4.29 17.00 6.21
C THR A 212 4.67 16.68 7.66
N ARG A 213 4.73 15.39 8.03
CA ARG A 213 4.92 14.92 9.41
C ARG A 213 3.84 15.38 10.39
N SER A 214 2.61 15.58 9.90
CA SER A 214 1.46 15.91 10.74
C SER A 214 1.15 14.78 11.74
N ASN A 215 0.84 15.13 12.99
CA ASN A 215 0.56 14.20 14.09
C ASN A 215 -0.79 14.52 14.76
N ASP A 216 -1.15 13.84 15.85
CA ASP A 216 -2.45 13.99 16.54
C ASP A 216 -2.80 15.42 16.98
N PRO A 217 -1.85 16.26 17.45
CA PRO A 217 -2.10 17.68 17.63
C PRO A 217 -2.60 18.42 16.37
N VAL A 218 -2.03 18.09 15.20
CA VAL A 218 -2.50 18.65 13.92
C VAL A 218 -3.87 18.05 13.56
N ALA A 219 -4.08 16.75 13.76
CA ALA A 219 -5.37 16.11 13.51
C ALA A 219 -6.51 16.72 14.35
N SER A 220 -6.21 17.11 15.59
CA SER A 220 -7.16 17.79 16.47
C SER A 220 -7.47 19.21 15.97
N ALA A 221 -6.45 19.97 15.52
CA ALA A 221 -6.67 21.27 14.88
C ALA A 221 -7.47 21.16 13.56
N VAL A 222 -7.23 20.10 12.78
CA VAL A 222 -8.04 19.77 11.59
C VAL A 222 -9.48 19.47 11.97
N ALA A 223 -9.72 18.70 13.04
CA ALA A 223 -11.07 18.40 13.52
C ALA A 223 -11.82 19.69 13.93
N GLU A 224 -11.18 20.57 14.69
CA GLU A 224 -11.74 21.88 15.04
C GLU A 224 -12.05 22.73 13.80
N MET A 225 -11.09 22.80 12.87
CA MET A 225 -11.28 23.49 11.58
C MET A 225 -12.50 22.97 10.82
N LEU A 226 -12.68 21.64 10.74
CA LEU A 226 -13.80 21.03 10.02
C LEU A 226 -15.16 21.32 10.67
N MET A 227 -15.23 21.49 11.99
CA MET A 227 -16.49 21.84 12.65
C MET A 227 -16.97 23.25 12.27
N GLU A 228 -16.05 24.19 12.09
CA GLU A 228 -16.36 25.60 11.84
C GLU A 228 -16.37 25.97 10.36
N ASN A 229 -15.37 25.50 9.59
CA ASN A 229 -15.22 25.88 8.19
C ASN A 229 -16.36 25.32 7.32
N LYS A 230 -16.93 26.18 6.46
CA LYS A 230 -18.03 25.83 5.54
C LYS A 230 -17.67 26.03 4.06
N THR A 231 -16.38 26.07 3.74
CA THR A 231 -15.88 26.39 2.39
C THR A 231 -15.09 25.22 1.81
N LEU A 232 -14.27 24.58 2.63
CA LEU A 232 -13.34 23.54 2.24
C LEU A 232 -14.10 22.34 1.66
N GLN A 233 -13.67 21.91 0.47
CA GLN A 233 -14.30 20.83 -0.29
C GLN A 233 -13.41 19.59 -0.39
N SER A 234 -12.10 19.75 -0.30
CA SER A 234 -11.13 18.66 -0.36
C SER A 234 -10.04 18.82 0.69
N LEU A 235 -9.83 17.78 1.48
CA LEU A 235 -8.76 17.68 2.48
C LEU A 235 -7.93 16.43 2.20
N ASN A 236 -6.61 16.61 2.08
CA ASN A 236 -5.67 15.50 1.99
C ASN A 236 -4.62 15.59 3.10
N ILE A 237 -4.57 14.55 3.94
CA ILE A 237 -3.62 14.38 5.04
C ILE A 237 -2.97 12.99 5.00
N GLU A 238 -2.86 12.40 3.81
CA GLU A 238 -2.16 11.13 3.56
C GLU A 238 -0.68 11.16 3.97
N SER A 239 -0.11 9.99 4.23
CA SER A 239 1.34 9.84 4.46
C SER A 239 1.86 10.65 5.65
N ASN A 240 1.14 10.63 6.77
CA ASN A 240 1.47 11.36 7.99
C ASN A 240 1.57 10.42 9.21
N PHE A 241 1.70 11.00 10.42
CA PHE A 241 1.86 10.29 11.69
C PHE A 241 0.60 10.44 12.56
N ILE A 242 -0.57 10.43 11.94
CA ILE A 242 -1.85 10.53 12.66
C ILE A 242 -2.21 9.14 13.18
N THR A 243 -2.45 9.04 14.48
CA THR A 243 -2.82 7.78 15.13
C THR A 243 -4.34 7.56 15.07
N SER A 244 -4.79 6.42 15.60
CA SER A 244 -6.21 6.12 15.79
C SER A 244 -6.95 7.20 16.59
N THR A 245 -6.30 7.78 17.61
CA THR A 245 -6.90 8.84 18.45
C THR A 245 -7.11 10.12 17.66
N GLY A 246 -6.09 10.61 16.95
CA GLY A 246 -6.21 11.79 16.08
C GLY A 246 -7.25 11.59 14.98
N MET A 247 -7.28 10.40 14.38
CA MET A 247 -8.24 10.07 13.33
C MET A 247 -9.68 10.06 13.85
N MET A 248 -9.93 9.50 15.04
CA MET A 248 -11.25 9.52 15.65
C MET A 248 -11.77 10.94 15.90
N SER A 249 -10.89 11.88 16.24
CA SER A 249 -11.26 13.31 16.36
C SER A 249 -11.73 13.88 15.02
N ILE A 250 -11.03 13.57 13.92
CA ILE A 250 -11.42 14.00 12.57
C ILE A 250 -12.77 13.39 12.18
N ILE A 251 -12.96 12.08 12.41
CA ILE A 251 -14.21 11.39 12.10
C ILE A 251 -15.39 11.99 12.87
N LYS A 252 -15.21 12.32 14.15
CA LYS A 252 -16.25 12.99 14.96
C LYS A 252 -16.62 14.37 14.40
N ALA A 253 -15.63 15.15 13.95
CA ALA A 253 -15.88 16.45 13.34
C ALA A 253 -16.65 16.34 12.01
N MET A 254 -16.43 15.27 11.24
CA MET A 254 -17.12 15.07 9.95
C MET A 254 -18.64 14.99 10.09
N TYR A 255 -19.18 14.46 11.20
CA TYR A 255 -20.63 14.45 11.43
C TYR A 255 -21.27 15.85 11.49
N HIS A 256 -20.48 16.89 11.77
CA HIS A 256 -20.92 18.28 11.82
C HIS A 256 -20.55 19.07 10.55
N ASN A 257 -19.80 18.47 9.63
CA ASN A 257 -19.38 19.11 8.40
C ASN A 257 -20.19 18.60 7.19
N SER A 258 -20.86 19.50 6.50
CA SER A 258 -21.68 19.21 5.32
C SER A 258 -21.06 19.71 4.00
N THR A 259 -19.86 20.27 4.04
CA THR A 259 -19.22 20.96 2.91
C THR A 259 -18.09 20.18 2.30
N LEU A 260 -17.35 19.42 3.12
CA LEU A 260 -16.25 18.58 2.68
C LEU A 260 -16.78 17.43 1.83
N SER A 261 -16.27 17.35 0.61
CA SER A 261 -16.68 16.35 -0.38
C SER A 261 -15.63 15.25 -0.60
N GLU A 262 -14.37 15.55 -0.29
CA GLU A 262 -13.24 14.64 -0.47
C GLU A 262 -12.35 14.67 0.76
N LEU A 263 -12.15 13.50 1.37
CA LEU A 263 -11.28 13.30 2.51
C LEU A 263 -10.31 12.15 2.21
N LYS A 264 -9.01 12.44 2.24
CA LYS A 264 -7.93 11.48 1.99
C LYS A 264 -7.03 11.38 3.21
N VAL A 265 -6.94 10.17 3.77
CA VAL A 265 -6.32 9.90 5.07
C VAL A 265 -5.46 8.63 5.06
N ASP A 266 -5.19 8.06 3.89
CA ASP A 266 -4.46 6.80 3.73
C ASP A 266 -2.96 6.89 4.08
N ASN A 267 -2.31 5.74 4.16
CA ASN A 267 -0.86 5.61 4.35
C ASN A 267 -0.34 6.31 5.63
N GLN A 268 -1.08 6.26 6.73
CA GLN A 268 -0.56 6.74 8.01
C GLN A 268 0.58 5.83 8.51
N CYS A 269 1.45 6.39 9.38
CA CYS A 269 2.61 5.68 9.94
C CYS A 269 2.24 4.36 10.64
N GLN A 270 1.01 4.25 11.16
CA GLN A 270 0.52 3.06 11.85
C GLN A 270 -0.87 2.69 11.34
N ARG A 271 -1.22 1.40 11.47
CA ARG A 271 -2.58 0.92 11.22
C ARG A 271 -3.52 1.57 12.23
N LEU A 272 -4.62 2.14 11.76
CA LEU A 272 -5.61 2.84 12.60
C LEU A 272 -6.46 1.90 13.48
N GLY A 273 -6.57 0.63 13.10
CA GLY A 273 -7.27 -0.40 13.85
C GLY A 273 -8.75 -0.55 13.48
N ASP A 274 -9.32 -1.71 13.79
CA ASP A 274 -10.64 -2.14 13.30
C ASP A 274 -11.78 -1.25 13.80
N THR A 275 -11.69 -0.75 15.04
CA THR A 275 -12.67 0.17 15.62
C THR A 275 -12.78 1.46 14.83
N VAL A 276 -11.64 2.00 14.39
CA VAL A 276 -11.60 3.24 13.59
C VAL A 276 -12.18 2.98 12.20
N GLU A 277 -11.86 1.85 11.57
CA GLU A 277 -12.43 1.51 10.26
C GLU A 277 -13.96 1.37 10.30
N MET A 278 -14.49 0.73 11.33
CA MET A 278 -15.93 0.61 11.53
C MET A 278 -16.61 1.98 11.73
N GLU A 279 -15.96 2.88 12.48
CA GLU A 279 -16.47 4.23 12.66
C GLU A 279 -16.38 5.05 11.37
N MET A 280 -15.29 4.95 10.60
CA MET A 280 -15.19 5.58 9.28
C MET A 280 -16.34 5.16 8.35
N ALA A 281 -16.63 3.86 8.28
CA ALA A 281 -17.74 3.36 7.47
C ALA A 281 -19.09 3.92 7.94
N THR A 282 -19.30 4.00 9.26
CA THR A 282 -20.54 4.55 9.85
C THR A 282 -20.66 6.06 9.60
N MET A 283 -19.55 6.80 9.68
CA MET A 283 -19.50 8.21 9.34
C MET A 283 -19.88 8.44 7.87
N LEU A 284 -19.34 7.66 6.94
CA LEU A 284 -19.65 7.79 5.51
C LEU A 284 -21.13 7.52 5.19
N GLU A 285 -21.78 6.61 5.93
CA GLU A 285 -23.21 6.32 5.76
C GLU A 285 -24.10 7.50 6.17
N GLN A 286 -23.66 8.30 7.15
CA GLN A 286 -24.40 9.45 7.68
C GLN A 286 -24.03 10.76 6.97
N CYS A 287 -22.78 10.90 6.53
CA CYS A 287 -22.26 12.11 5.91
C CYS A 287 -22.43 12.07 4.38
N ALA A 288 -23.61 12.50 3.91
CA ALA A 288 -23.95 12.49 2.48
C ALA A 288 -23.13 13.45 1.61
N SER A 289 -22.43 14.42 2.23
CA SER A 289 -21.53 15.38 1.56
C SER A 289 -20.30 14.71 0.97
N VAL A 290 -19.78 13.66 1.64
CA VAL A 290 -18.55 12.97 1.25
C VAL A 290 -18.83 12.04 0.06
N ILE A 291 -18.16 12.32 -1.05
CA ILE A 291 -18.28 11.56 -2.30
C ILE A 291 -16.99 10.84 -2.71
N ARG A 292 -15.86 11.21 -2.09
CA ARG A 292 -14.57 10.54 -2.27
C ARG A 292 -13.92 10.39 -0.92
N PHE A 293 -13.56 9.15 -0.59
CA PHE A 293 -12.86 8.82 0.64
C PHE A 293 -11.61 8.01 0.29
N GLY A 294 -10.44 8.58 0.57
CA GLY A 294 -9.15 7.95 0.33
C GLY A 294 -8.66 7.26 1.60
N TYR A 295 -8.93 5.96 1.70
CA TYR A 295 -8.41 5.09 2.75
C TYR A 295 -8.53 3.64 2.30
N HIS A 296 -7.47 2.85 2.47
CA HIS A 296 -7.51 1.42 2.23
C HIS A 296 -8.02 0.66 3.46
N PHE A 297 -9.30 0.27 3.43
CA PHE A 297 -9.89 -0.57 4.47
C PHE A 297 -9.31 -1.98 4.48
N THR A 298 -8.79 -2.39 5.63
CA THR A 298 -8.27 -3.74 5.86
C THR A 298 -9.41 -4.74 6.05
N GLN A 299 -10.48 -4.34 6.74
CA GLN A 299 -11.62 -5.21 7.03
C GLN A 299 -12.66 -5.18 5.91
N GLN A 300 -13.14 -6.36 5.48
CA GLN A 300 -14.10 -6.46 4.38
C GLN A 300 -15.45 -5.79 4.70
N GLY A 301 -15.89 -5.86 5.96
CA GLY A 301 -17.16 -5.28 6.43
C GLY A 301 -17.21 -3.75 6.25
N PRO A 302 -16.35 -2.98 6.95
CA PRO A 302 -16.18 -1.55 6.74
C PRO A 302 -16.00 -1.16 5.28
N ARG A 303 -15.17 -1.89 4.54
CA ARG A 303 -14.90 -1.63 3.12
C ARG A 303 -16.17 -1.67 2.27
N ALA A 304 -16.99 -2.70 2.42
CA ALA A 304 -18.23 -2.85 1.66
C ALA A 304 -19.25 -1.77 2.04
N ARG A 305 -19.37 -1.45 3.34
CA ARG A 305 -20.24 -0.38 3.86
C ARG A 305 -19.84 0.99 3.32
N ALA A 306 -18.56 1.33 3.41
CA ALA A 306 -17.99 2.57 2.88
C ALA A 306 -18.22 2.69 1.37
N ALA A 307 -17.95 1.63 0.59
CA ALA A 307 -18.16 1.64 -0.86
C ALA A 307 -19.64 1.86 -1.23
N SER A 308 -20.57 1.21 -0.51
CA SER A 308 -22.01 1.40 -0.68
C SER A 308 -22.44 2.83 -0.35
N ALA A 309 -21.96 3.37 0.78
CA ALA A 309 -22.23 4.74 1.21
C ALA A 309 -21.75 5.78 0.19
N ILE A 310 -20.50 5.65 -0.29
CA ILE A 310 -19.94 6.54 -1.32
C ILE A 310 -20.72 6.45 -2.64
N THR A 311 -21.15 5.25 -3.04
CA THR A 311 -21.99 5.07 -4.24
C THR A 311 -23.33 5.78 -4.09
N LYS A 312 -23.99 5.61 -2.94
CA LYS A 312 -25.25 6.30 -2.59
C LYS A 312 -25.08 7.83 -2.60
N ASN A 313 -24.02 8.36 -1.99
CA ASN A 313 -23.76 9.80 -1.91
C ASN A 313 -23.51 10.39 -3.31
N ASN A 314 -22.74 9.69 -4.16
CA ASN A 314 -22.55 10.09 -5.56
C ASN A 314 -23.87 10.10 -6.36
N GLU A 315 -24.74 9.12 -6.16
CA GLU A 315 -26.08 9.09 -6.78
C GLU A 315 -26.97 10.24 -6.30
N LEU A 316 -26.97 10.57 -5.01
CA LEU A 316 -27.69 11.72 -4.47
C LEU A 316 -27.20 13.03 -5.12
N ARG A 317 -25.88 13.22 -5.21
CA ARG A 317 -25.29 14.40 -5.86
C ARG A 317 -25.63 14.45 -7.36
N ARG A 318 -25.67 13.31 -8.04
CA ARG A 318 -26.10 13.22 -9.45
C ARG A 318 -27.54 13.65 -9.63
N LYS A 319 -28.45 13.24 -8.74
CA LYS A 319 -29.87 13.63 -8.79
C LYS A 319 -30.06 15.12 -8.55
N GLN A 320 -29.33 15.70 -7.60
CA GLN A 320 -29.37 17.15 -7.32
C GLN A 320 -28.95 18.00 -8.52
N LYS A 321 -27.98 17.55 -9.32
CA LYS A 321 -27.53 18.26 -10.53
C LYS A 321 -28.52 18.23 -11.71
N LYS A 322 -29.55 17.38 -11.66
CA LYS A 322 -30.56 17.24 -12.73
C LYS A 322 -31.81 18.09 -12.51
N ILE A 323 -31.91 18.75 -11.36
CA ILE A 323 -32.97 19.69 -10.98
C ILE A 323 -32.43 21.11 -11.24
#